data_AF-A0A4W4ETY3-F1
#
_entry.id   AF-A0A4W4ETY3-F1
#
_cell.length_a   1.000
_cell.length_b   1.000
_cell.length_c   1.000
_cell.angle_alpha   90.00
_cell.angle_beta   90.00
_cell.angle_gamma   90.00
#
_symmetry.space_group_name_H-M   'P 1'
#
loop_
_entity.id
_entity.type
_entity.pdbx_description
1 polymer ?
#
loop_
_entity_poly.entity_id
_entity_poly.type
_entity_poly.pdbx_seq_one_letter_code
_entity_poly.pdbx_strand_id
1 'polypeptide(L)'
;WHFLHLSQPSRLIGCRMDDDHQTILRAWAVKDFAPNCPLYVQILKPENKFHVKFADHVVCEEEFKYAMLALNCVCPGTSTLITLLIHSSRGQEGGANSADQWQRTYRRCSANEVHHIRLEESKFFGEYQGKSFTFASFHAHKKYGVCLIGVRRLDTANIMLNPGPCHIMSASDTCFYINISKEENSAFVRGHRDAASGPGGQSRGVPQSIYHGLTRLPVHSIIASMGTVAIDLHDTQERRHSIAPVLELVDGVHGTTFDLLGDQSEDECGEEGKDEDEDEGGGYPLNSPYIGSSPALCHLLQEKMPFCCLRLDKACHHMPYEDARSYGFKNKLIIVSAESAGNGLYNFIVPLRAYYRPRKELNPIVLLLEGM
;
A
#
# COMPACT_ATOMS: atom_id res chain seq x y z
N TRP A 1 14.47 -0.42 -29.63
CA TRP A 1 14.16 0.05 -28.26
C TRP A 1 15.47 0.32 -27.53
N HIS A 2 16.05 1.50 -27.72
CA HIS A 2 17.27 1.91 -27.01
C HIS A 2 16.86 2.54 -25.68
N PHE A 3 17.05 1.82 -24.58
CA PHE A 3 17.04 2.41 -23.23
C PHE A 3 18.33 3.21 -23.08
N LEU A 4 18.25 4.54 -23.09
CA LEU A 4 19.37 5.39 -22.68
C LEU A 4 19.38 5.46 -21.15
N HIS A 5 20.05 4.49 -20.53
CA HIS A 5 20.33 4.51 -19.09
C HIS A 5 21.63 5.30 -18.86
N LEU A 6 21.52 6.62 -18.70
CA LEU A 6 22.64 7.46 -18.26
C LEU A 6 22.74 7.41 -16.73
N SER A 7 23.24 6.29 -16.21
CA SER A 7 23.76 6.22 -14.84
C SER A 7 25.11 6.92 -14.83
N GLN A 8 25.23 8.06 -14.13
CA GLN A 8 26.54 8.61 -13.78
C GLN A 8 27.03 8.00 -12.47
N PRO A 9 28.33 7.70 -12.36
CA PRO A 9 28.92 7.15 -11.15
C PRO A 9 29.09 8.25 -10.09
N SER A 10 28.80 7.86 -8.85
CA SER A 10 29.15 8.45 -7.56
C SER A 10 30.01 9.73 -7.60
N ARG A 11 29.38 10.89 -7.39
CA ARG A 11 30.05 12.12 -6.97
C ARG A 11 29.39 12.62 -5.69
N LEU A 12 30.24 13.04 -4.75
CA LEU A 12 29.99 13.85 -3.54
C LEU A 12 28.53 14.26 -3.32
N ILE A 13 27.97 13.92 -2.15
CA ILE A 13 26.65 14.36 -1.61
C ILE A 13 26.14 15.59 -2.36
N GLY A 14 25.45 15.34 -3.47
CA GLY A 14 24.86 16.39 -4.28
C GLY A 14 23.74 17.01 -3.47
N CYS A 15 23.58 18.33 -3.56
CA CYS A 15 22.37 18.94 -3.04
C CYS A 15 21.19 18.28 -3.75
N ARG A 16 20.27 17.65 -3.01
CA ARG A 16 19.11 16.93 -3.59
C ARG A 16 18.30 17.81 -4.54
N MET A 17 18.38 19.14 -4.40
CA MET A 17 17.81 20.09 -5.34
C MET A 17 18.52 20.09 -6.70
N ASP A 18 19.85 20.04 -6.75
CA ASP A 18 20.61 20.06 -8.01
C ASP A 18 20.33 18.83 -8.88
N ASP A 19 20.14 17.66 -8.24
CA ASP A 19 19.77 16.43 -8.93
C ASP A 19 18.37 16.54 -9.58
N ASP A 20 17.42 17.16 -8.88
CA ASP A 20 16.09 17.45 -9.44
C ASP A 20 16.16 18.44 -10.60
N HIS A 21 16.93 19.54 -10.47
CA HIS A 21 17.11 20.51 -11.54
C HIS A 21 17.68 19.87 -12.81
N GLN A 22 18.68 18.99 -12.67
CA GLN A 22 19.21 18.24 -13.81
C GLN A 22 18.16 17.32 -14.42
N THR A 23 17.36 16.65 -13.59
CA THR A 23 16.32 15.73 -14.07
C THR A 23 15.21 16.47 -14.83
N ILE A 24 14.80 17.65 -14.34
CA ILE A 24 13.83 18.53 -15.02
C ILE A 24 14.37 18.92 -16.41
N LEU A 25 15.60 19.42 -16.48
CA LEU A 25 16.21 19.84 -17.76
C LEU A 25 16.31 18.67 -18.75
N ARG A 26 16.65 17.47 -18.27
CA ARG A 26 16.67 16.25 -19.11
C ARG A 26 15.28 15.90 -19.62
N ALA A 27 14.26 15.98 -18.77
CA ALA A 27 12.88 15.69 -19.15
C ALA A 27 12.40 16.65 -20.26
N TRP A 28 12.74 17.93 -20.16
CA TRP A 28 12.41 18.94 -21.18
C TRP A 28 13.13 18.63 -22.49
N ALA A 29 14.44 18.39 -22.45
CA ALA A 29 15.22 18.07 -23.64
C ALA A 29 14.70 16.82 -24.38
N VAL A 30 14.29 15.77 -23.65
CA VAL A 30 13.70 14.57 -24.25
C VAL A 30 12.33 14.86 -24.86
N LYS A 31 11.49 15.66 -24.19
CA LYS A 31 10.15 16.01 -24.70
C LYS A 31 10.22 16.87 -25.95
N ASP A 32 11.16 17.81 -26.01
CA ASP A 32 11.38 18.66 -27.17
C ASP A 32 11.89 17.86 -28.38
N PHE A 33 12.80 16.91 -28.14
CA PHE A 33 13.37 16.08 -29.21
C PHE A 33 12.40 14.99 -29.71
N ALA A 34 11.67 14.34 -28.81
CA ALA A 34 10.80 13.21 -29.13
C ALA A 34 9.45 13.30 -28.38
N PRO A 35 8.52 14.15 -28.84
CA PRO A 35 7.29 14.48 -28.10
C PRO A 35 6.31 13.32 -27.96
N ASN A 36 6.36 12.34 -28.86
CA ASN A 36 5.46 11.18 -28.89
C ASN A 36 5.98 9.99 -28.05
N CYS A 37 7.19 10.08 -27.48
CA CYS A 37 7.75 9.02 -26.66
C CYS A 37 7.14 9.11 -25.23
N PRO A 38 6.65 8.01 -24.65
CA PRO A 38 6.16 8.02 -23.27
C PRO A 38 7.31 8.32 -22.31
N LEU A 39 7.12 9.33 -21.46
CA LEU A 39 8.14 9.85 -20.56
C LEU A 39 7.84 9.45 -19.10
N TYR A 40 8.79 8.73 -18.51
CA TYR A 40 8.77 8.33 -17.10
C TYR A 40 9.84 9.13 -16.35
N VAL A 41 9.45 9.82 -15.29
CA VAL A 41 10.34 10.72 -14.54
C VAL A 41 10.27 10.41 -13.05
N GLN A 42 11.42 10.32 -12.40
CA GLN A 42 11.55 10.28 -10.95
C GLN A 42 12.07 11.64 -10.47
N ILE A 43 11.45 12.20 -9.43
CA ILE A 43 11.86 13.45 -8.77
C ILE A 43 11.98 13.20 -7.27
N LEU A 44 12.92 13.87 -6.61
CA LEU A 44 13.17 13.73 -5.19
C LEU A 44 12.22 14.61 -4.37
N LYS A 45 12.20 15.92 -4.63
CA LYS A 45 11.43 16.91 -3.86
C LYS A 45 10.02 17.13 -4.41
N PRO A 46 9.00 17.26 -3.54
CA PRO A 46 7.63 17.48 -3.99
C PRO A 46 7.45 18.83 -4.70
N GLU A 47 8.23 19.85 -4.33
CA GLU A 47 8.19 21.18 -4.96
C GLU A 47 8.51 21.13 -6.46
N ASN A 48 9.41 20.24 -6.84
CA ASN A 48 9.93 20.12 -8.19
C ASN A 48 9.01 19.31 -9.12
N LYS A 49 8.06 18.55 -8.55
CA LYS A 49 7.12 17.70 -9.29
C LYS A 49 6.29 18.48 -10.30
N PHE A 50 5.92 19.73 -9.98
CA PHE A 50 5.12 20.56 -10.88
C PHE A 50 5.81 20.81 -12.24
N HIS A 51 7.14 20.94 -12.27
CA HIS A 51 7.90 21.22 -13.48
C HIS A 51 7.93 20.08 -14.50
N VAL A 52 7.59 18.86 -14.09
CA VAL A 52 7.56 17.66 -14.94
C VAL A 52 6.16 17.06 -15.07
N LYS A 53 5.10 17.81 -14.71
CA LYS A 53 3.71 17.36 -14.78
C LYS A 53 3.24 17.03 -16.21
N PHE A 54 3.97 17.48 -17.24
CA PHE A 54 3.71 17.14 -18.64
C PHE A 54 4.16 15.72 -19.02
N ALA A 55 4.96 15.05 -18.19
CA ALA A 55 5.39 13.68 -18.42
C ALA A 55 4.23 12.70 -18.17
N ASP A 56 4.24 11.57 -18.86
CA ASP A 56 3.16 10.57 -18.79
C ASP A 56 3.08 9.92 -17.40
N HIS A 57 4.23 9.67 -16.77
CA HIS A 57 4.30 9.08 -15.44
C HIS A 57 5.39 9.76 -14.59
N VAL A 58 5.01 10.27 -13.42
CA VAL A 58 5.92 10.94 -12.48
C VAL A 58 5.86 10.27 -11.12
N VAL A 59 7.01 9.88 -10.59
CA VAL A 59 7.16 9.33 -9.23
C VAL A 59 7.94 10.32 -8.38
N CYS A 60 7.33 10.80 -7.29
CA CYS A 60 8.00 11.66 -6.31
C CYS A 60 8.44 10.85 -5.10
N GLU A 61 9.74 10.82 -4.83
CA GLU A 61 10.33 10.01 -3.77
C GLU A 61 9.89 10.47 -2.38
N GLU A 62 9.97 11.76 -2.07
CA GLU A 62 9.59 12.26 -0.73
C GLU A 62 8.09 12.11 -0.46
N GLU A 63 7.21 12.37 -1.43
CA GLU A 63 5.77 12.11 -1.27
C GLU A 63 5.52 10.65 -0.89
N PHE A 64 6.10 9.72 -1.65
CA PHE A 64 5.89 8.29 -1.46
C PHE A 64 6.51 7.79 -0.14
N LYS A 65 7.75 8.21 0.17
CA LYS A 65 8.47 7.87 1.40
C LYS A 65 7.69 8.31 2.63
N TYR A 66 7.29 9.58 2.71
CA TYR A 66 6.60 10.11 3.89
C TYR A 66 5.19 9.57 4.03
N ALA A 67 4.46 9.34 2.92
CA ALA A 67 3.16 8.69 2.95
C ALA A 67 3.25 7.26 3.49
N MET A 68 4.23 6.45 3.04
CA MET A 68 4.41 5.08 3.55
C MET A 68 4.76 5.06 5.05
N LEU A 69 5.64 5.95 5.50
CA LEU A 69 6.01 6.05 6.91
C LEU A 69 4.81 6.44 7.79
N ALA A 70 3.98 7.37 7.31
CA ALA A 70 2.76 7.76 7.99
C ALA A 70 1.76 6.61 8.08
N LEU A 71 1.52 5.89 6.98
CA LEU A 71 0.60 4.75 6.98
C LEU A 71 1.07 3.63 7.91
N ASN A 72 2.37 3.41 8.06
CA ASN A 72 2.92 2.46 9.05
C ASN A 72 2.56 2.81 10.50
N CYS A 73 2.31 4.09 10.81
CA CYS A 73 1.85 4.49 12.14
C CYS A 73 0.36 4.15 12.39
N VAL A 74 -0.42 3.92 11.33
CA VAL A 74 -1.83 3.54 11.40
C VAL A 74 -2.00 2.04 11.30
N CYS A 75 -1.37 1.43 10.29
CA CYS A 75 -1.42 -0.01 10.02
C CYS A 75 -0.01 -0.58 9.97
N PRO A 76 0.33 -1.59 10.80
CA PRO A 76 1.66 -2.17 10.80
C PRO A 76 1.95 -2.89 9.48
N GLY A 77 3.16 -2.68 8.94
CA GLY A 77 3.65 -3.40 7.77
C GLY A 77 3.10 -2.92 6.42
N THR A 78 2.41 -1.76 6.35
CA THR A 78 1.92 -1.20 5.08
C THR A 78 3.04 -0.98 4.07
N SER A 79 4.19 -0.44 4.49
CA SER A 79 5.33 -0.26 3.60
C SER A 79 5.81 -1.58 2.99
N THR A 80 5.85 -2.65 3.80
CA THR A 80 6.25 -3.99 3.34
C THR A 80 5.22 -4.54 2.37
N LEU A 81 3.92 -4.42 2.68
CA LEU A 81 2.84 -4.85 1.79
C LEU A 81 2.95 -4.20 0.40
N ILE A 82 3.05 -2.87 0.35
CA ILE A 82 3.15 -2.13 -0.92
C ILE A 82 4.43 -2.50 -1.67
N THR A 83 5.56 -2.62 -0.98
CA THR A 83 6.84 -3.03 -1.58
C THR A 83 6.72 -4.40 -2.23
N LEU A 84 6.13 -5.39 -1.54
CA LEU A 84 5.94 -6.73 -2.08
C LEU A 84 4.99 -6.75 -3.29
N LEU A 85 3.93 -5.94 -3.30
CA LEU A 85 3.00 -5.85 -4.43
C LEU A 85 3.62 -5.21 -5.67
N ILE A 86 4.59 -4.30 -5.50
CA ILE A 86 5.33 -3.66 -6.61
C ILE A 86 6.42 -4.57 -7.15
N HIS A 87 7.06 -5.37 -6.30
CA HIS A 87 8.10 -6.31 -6.71
C HIS A 87 7.50 -7.60 -7.29
N SER A 88 7.68 -7.80 -8.59
CA SER A 88 7.38 -9.08 -9.22
C SER A 88 8.32 -10.17 -8.71
N SER A 89 7.79 -11.10 -7.91
CA SER A 89 8.52 -12.28 -7.46
C SER A 89 7.74 -13.53 -7.84
N ARG A 90 8.36 -14.43 -8.61
CA ARG A 90 7.79 -15.74 -8.87
C ARG A 90 8.15 -16.61 -7.69
N GLY A 91 7.24 -16.74 -6.71
CA GLY A 91 7.42 -17.41 -5.42
C GLY A 91 8.24 -18.70 -5.50
N GLN A 92 9.56 -18.56 -5.43
CA GLN A 92 10.47 -19.68 -5.58
C GLN A 92 10.44 -20.42 -4.25
N GLU A 93 9.96 -21.66 -4.29
CA GLU A 93 10.06 -22.58 -3.17
C GLU A 93 11.55 -22.79 -2.88
N GLY A 94 12.07 -22.06 -1.89
CA GLY A 94 13.39 -22.34 -1.34
C GLY A 94 13.48 -23.82 -0.98
N GLY A 95 14.64 -24.44 -1.26
CA GLY A 95 14.86 -25.87 -1.10
C GLY A 95 14.31 -26.43 0.21
N ALA A 96 13.80 -27.65 0.15
CA ALA A 96 12.94 -28.32 1.13
C ALA A 96 13.49 -28.50 2.56
N ASN A 97 14.63 -27.88 2.91
CA ASN A 97 15.24 -28.03 4.22
C ASN A 97 15.15 -26.73 5.04
N SER A 98 14.48 -26.85 6.18
CA SER A 98 14.53 -25.98 7.38
C SER A 98 13.94 -24.56 7.38
N ALA A 99 13.15 -24.12 6.40
CA ALA A 99 12.39 -22.88 6.57
C ALA A 99 11.13 -23.11 7.42
N ASP A 100 10.99 -22.39 8.53
CA ASP A 100 9.82 -22.38 9.42
C ASP A 100 8.50 -22.23 8.63
N GLN A 101 7.41 -22.77 9.17
CA GLN A 101 6.08 -22.75 8.53
C GLN A 101 5.63 -21.34 8.11
N TRP A 102 5.92 -20.32 8.93
CA TRP A 102 5.57 -18.93 8.64
C TRP A 102 6.36 -18.38 7.43
N GLN A 103 7.63 -18.75 7.28
CA GLN A 103 8.48 -18.29 6.16
C GLN A 103 7.99 -18.83 4.82
N ARG A 104 7.52 -20.08 4.80
CA ARG A 104 6.94 -20.69 3.59
C ARG A 104 5.69 -19.94 3.16
N THR A 105 4.81 -19.63 4.12
CA THR A 105 3.59 -18.88 3.87
C THR A 105 3.90 -17.46 3.38
N TYR A 106 4.83 -16.77 4.05
CA TYR A 106 5.28 -15.44 3.66
C TYR A 106 5.83 -15.40 2.23
N ARG A 107 6.74 -16.32 1.86
CA ARG A 107 7.31 -16.40 0.50
C ARG A 107 6.28 -16.73 -0.56
N ARG A 108 5.27 -17.54 -0.23
CA ARG A 108 4.16 -17.83 -1.14
C ARG A 108 3.31 -16.58 -1.36
N CYS A 109 2.96 -15.87 -0.29
CA CYS A 109 2.12 -14.68 -0.36
C CYS A 109 2.85 -13.45 -0.92
N SER A 110 4.18 -13.39 -0.84
CA SER A 110 4.99 -12.33 -1.44
C SER A 110 5.00 -12.37 -2.97
N ALA A 111 4.53 -13.45 -3.56
CA ALA A 111 4.41 -13.59 -5.01
C ALA A 111 3.12 -12.99 -5.57
N ASN A 112 2.26 -12.42 -4.71
CA ASN A 112 1.06 -11.73 -5.15
C ASN A 112 1.41 -10.42 -5.87
N GLU A 113 0.77 -10.20 -7.02
CA GLU A 113 0.95 -9.03 -7.85
C GLU A 113 -0.41 -8.38 -8.14
N VAL A 114 -0.40 -7.07 -8.42
CA VAL A 114 -1.59 -6.35 -8.87
C VAL A 114 -1.75 -6.52 -10.38
N HIS A 115 -2.93 -6.97 -10.79
CA HIS A 115 -3.29 -7.16 -12.19
C HIS A 115 -4.58 -6.42 -12.52
N HIS A 116 -4.85 -6.26 -13.82
CA HIS A 116 -6.10 -5.71 -14.31
C HIS A 116 -6.63 -6.51 -15.50
N ILE A 117 -7.94 -6.57 -15.63
CA ILE A 117 -8.64 -7.22 -16.74
C ILE A 117 -10.00 -6.55 -16.98
N ARG A 118 -10.51 -6.57 -18.22
CA ARG A 118 -11.91 -6.18 -18.49
C ARG A 118 -12.85 -7.24 -17.97
N LEU A 119 -13.98 -6.82 -17.38
CA LEU A 119 -14.92 -7.74 -16.75
C LEU A 119 -15.47 -8.78 -17.72
N GLU A 120 -15.85 -8.37 -18.94
CA GLU A 120 -16.37 -9.28 -19.97
C GLU A 120 -15.35 -10.31 -20.47
N GLU A 121 -14.06 -10.00 -20.39
CA GLU A 121 -12.96 -10.89 -20.80
C GLU A 121 -12.55 -11.85 -19.69
N SER A 122 -12.97 -11.58 -18.45
CA SER A 122 -12.57 -12.33 -17.28
C SER A 122 -13.46 -13.57 -17.06
N LYS A 123 -12.81 -14.71 -16.88
CA LYS A 123 -13.41 -15.94 -16.36
C LYS A 123 -13.62 -15.89 -14.85
N PHE A 124 -12.82 -15.08 -14.12
CA PHE A 124 -13.02 -14.87 -12.70
C PHE A 124 -14.25 -14.01 -12.40
N PHE A 125 -14.43 -12.91 -13.16
CA PHE A 125 -15.43 -11.89 -12.84
C PHE A 125 -16.62 -11.83 -13.80
N GLY A 126 -16.53 -12.43 -14.99
CA GLY A 126 -17.56 -12.31 -16.02
C GLY A 126 -18.95 -12.80 -15.57
N GLU A 127 -19.01 -13.81 -14.70
CA GLU A 127 -20.28 -14.31 -14.13
C GLU A 127 -20.95 -13.33 -13.16
N TYR A 128 -20.23 -12.30 -12.71
CA TYR A 128 -20.72 -11.27 -11.78
C TYR A 128 -21.10 -9.96 -12.49
N GLN A 129 -21.22 -9.95 -13.81
CA GLN A 129 -21.78 -8.81 -14.54
C GLN A 129 -23.18 -8.46 -14.00
N GLY A 130 -23.43 -7.17 -13.73
CA GLY A 130 -24.70 -6.70 -13.18
C GLY A 130 -24.89 -7.00 -11.69
N LYS A 131 -23.86 -7.53 -11.00
CA LYS A 131 -23.83 -7.66 -9.54
C LYS A 131 -23.06 -6.49 -8.91
N SER A 132 -23.19 -6.34 -7.60
CA SER A 132 -22.41 -5.36 -6.85
C SER A 132 -20.93 -5.75 -6.77
N PHE A 133 -20.07 -4.74 -6.65
CA PHE A 133 -18.63 -4.95 -6.44
C PHE A 133 -18.35 -5.84 -5.22
N THR A 134 -19.06 -5.61 -4.11
CA THR A 134 -18.90 -6.37 -2.86
C THR A 134 -19.27 -7.84 -3.04
N PHE A 135 -20.36 -8.11 -3.77
CA PHE A 135 -20.80 -9.47 -4.07
C PHE A 135 -19.75 -10.21 -4.92
N ALA A 136 -19.25 -9.56 -5.98
CA ALA A 136 -18.24 -10.14 -6.86
C ALA A 136 -16.92 -10.41 -6.11
N SER A 137 -16.47 -9.48 -5.27
CA SER A 137 -15.23 -9.62 -4.50
C SER A 137 -15.28 -10.83 -3.56
N PHE A 138 -16.37 -11.00 -2.81
CA PHE A 138 -16.55 -12.14 -1.91
C PHE A 138 -16.54 -13.49 -2.64
N HIS A 139 -17.33 -13.60 -3.72
CA HIS A 139 -17.47 -14.86 -4.44
C HIS A 139 -16.21 -15.21 -5.24
N ALA A 140 -15.52 -14.22 -5.83
CA ALA A 140 -14.25 -14.43 -6.51
C ALA A 140 -13.16 -14.93 -5.55
N HIS A 141 -13.08 -14.38 -4.35
CA HIS A 141 -12.13 -14.86 -3.34
C HIS A 141 -12.49 -16.27 -2.86
N LYS A 142 -13.77 -16.55 -2.59
CA LYS A 142 -14.24 -17.87 -2.16
C LYS A 142 -14.01 -18.95 -3.21
N LYS A 143 -14.22 -18.64 -4.49
CA LYS A 143 -14.16 -19.59 -5.62
C LYS A 143 -12.76 -19.76 -6.19
N TYR A 144 -12.00 -18.66 -6.32
CA TYR A 144 -10.71 -18.64 -7.01
C TYR A 144 -9.53 -18.21 -6.13
N GLY A 145 -9.77 -17.68 -4.94
CA GLY A 145 -8.72 -17.10 -4.10
C GLY A 145 -8.19 -15.76 -4.63
N VAL A 146 -8.95 -15.10 -5.51
CA VAL A 146 -8.55 -13.82 -6.12
C VAL A 146 -9.18 -12.67 -5.35
N CYS A 147 -8.36 -11.67 -4.99
CA CYS A 147 -8.82 -10.51 -4.23
C CYS A 147 -9.06 -9.31 -5.14
N LEU A 148 -10.32 -8.88 -5.30
CA LEU A 148 -10.68 -7.70 -6.08
C LEU A 148 -10.48 -6.43 -5.24
N ILE A 149 -9.71 -5.47 -5.74
CA ILE A 149 -9.31 -4.26 -4.99
C ILE A 149 -9.92 -2.97 -5.52
N GLY A 150 -10.32 -2.94 -6.79
CA GLY A 150 -10.87 -1.73 -7.39
C GLY A 150 -11.41 -1.94 -8.79
N VAL A 151 -12.01 -0.89 -9.32
CA VAL A 151 -12.64 -0.87 -10.64
C VAL A 151 -12.45 0.49 -11.29
N ARG A 152 -12.33 0.51 -12.61
CA ARG A 152 -12.34 1.73 -13.43
C ARG A 152 -13.36 1.56 -14.54
N ARG A 153 -14.29 2.50 -14.65
CA ARG A 153 -15.26 2.52 -15.76
C ARG A 153 -14.59 3.00 -17.05
N LEU A 154 -15.12 2.60 -18.20
CA LEU A 154 -14.55 2.94 -19.50
C LEU A 154 -14.57 4.46 -19.79
N ASP A 155 -15.57 5.16 -19.27
CA ASP A 155 -15.81 6.59 -19.45
C ASP A 155 -14.93 7.48 -18.55
N THR A 156 -14.30 6.90 -17.51
CA THR A 156 -13.54 7.65 -16.52
C THR A 156 -12.10 7.15 -16.43
N ALA A 157 -11.16 8.10 -16.33
CA ALA A 157 -9.77 7.77 -16.07
C ALA A 157 -9.52 7.35 -14.60
N ASN A 158 -10.46 7.67 -13.70
CA ASN A 158 -10.31 7.47 -12.26
C ASN A 158 -10.50 6.01 -11.86
N ILE A 159 -9.56 5.50 -11.07
CA ILE A 159 -9.66 4.18 -10.46
C ILE A 159 -10.37 4.33 -9.12
N MET A 160 -11.47 3.61 -8.94
CA MET A 160 -12.20 3.54 -7.67
C MET A 160 -11.67 2.36 -6.85
N LEU A 161 -11.15 2.65 -5.66
CA LEU A 161 -10.70 1.63 -4.71
C LEU A 161 -11.86 1.23 -3.80
N ASN A 162 -12.11 -0.08 -3.71
CA ASN A 162 -13.18 -0.69 -2.92
C ASN A 162 -14.55 0.07 -2.96
N PRO A 163 -15.21 0.18 -4.13
CA PRO A 163 -16.55 0.74 -4.21
C PRO A 163 -17.55 0.01 -3.29
N GLY A 164 -18.46 0.76 -2.70
CA GLY A 164 -19.55 0.21 -1.87
C GLY A 164 -20.58 -0.62 -2.66
N PRO A 165 -21.58 -1.18 -1.95
CA PRO A 165 -22.58 -2.09 -2.55
C PRO A 165 -23.43 -1.45 -3.66
N CYS A 166 -23.56 -0.12 -3.65
CA CYS A 166 -24.27 0.63 -4.69
C CYS A 166 -23.56 0.62 -6.05
N HIS A 167 -22.27 0.24 -6.09
CA HIS A 167 -21.54 0.13 -7.34
C HIS A 167 -21.86 -1.21 -8.02
N ILE A 168 -22.58 -1.14 -9.13
CA ILE A 168 -22.89 -2.28 -9.99
C ILE A 168 -21.86 -2.39 -11.11
N MET A 169 -21.31 -3.58 -11.29
CA MET A 169 -20.26 -3.85 -12.26
C MET A 169 -20.80 -4.01 -13.69
N SER A 170 -20.14 -3.36 -14.65
CA SER A 170 -20.46 -3.44 -16.08
C SER A 170 -19.45 -4.30 -16.85
N ALA A 171 -19.87 -4.87 -17.99
CA ALA A 171 -19.03 -5.65 -18.90
C ALA A 171 -17.75 -4.91 -19.35
N SER A 172 -17.87 -3.60 -19.58
CA SER A 172 -16.79 -2.74 -20.05
C SER A 172 -15.81 -2.30 -18.96
N ASP A 173 -16.09 -2.62 -17.69
CA ASP A 173 -15.29 -2.12 -16.56
C ASP A 173 -13.96 -2.84 -16.48
N THR A 174 -12.90 -2.10 -16.17
CA THR A 174 -11.59 -2.66 -15.85
C THR A 174 -11.53 -3.00 -14.37
N CYS A 175 -11.43 -4.27 -14.04
CA CYS A 175 -11.28 -4.78 -12.67
C CYS A 175 -9.80 -4.84 -12.30
N PHE A 176 -9.44 -4.33 -11.12
CA PHE A 176 -8.10 -4.45 -10.54
C PHE A 176 -8.14 -5.46 -9.41
N TYR A 177 -7.25 -6.45 -9.46
CA TYR A 177 -7.23 -7.56 -8.52
C TYR A 177 -5.81 -7.99 -8.16
N ILE A 178 -5.68 -8.67 -7.02
CA ILE A 178 -4.42 -9.23 -6.52
C ILE A 178 -4.48 -10.75 -6.69
N ASN A 179 -3.44 -11.31 -7.33
CA ASN A 179 -3.23 -12.75 -7.44
C ASN A 179 -1.74 -13.05 -7.69
N ILE A 180 -1.32 -14.30 -7.47
CA ILE A 180 0.05 -14.76 -7.77
C ILE A 180 0.32 -14.82 -9.28
N SER A 181 -0.71 -14.98 -10.10
CA SER A 181 -0.56 -15.08 -11.55
C SER A 181 -1.66 -14.33 -12.27
N LYS A 182 -1.28 -13.69 -13.37
CA LYS A 182 -2.23 -13.09 -14.30
C LYS A 182 -3.24 -14.14 -14.76
N GLU A 183 -4.50 -13.73 -14.93
CA GLU A 183 -5.60 -14.65 -15.26
C GLU A 183 -5.29 -15.46 -16.53
N GLU A 184 -4.82 -14.79 -17.58
CA GLU A 184 -4.42 -15.39 -18.86
C GLU A 184 -3.38 -16.53 -18.73
N ASN A 185 -2.54 -16.47 -17.69
CA ASN A 185 -1.48 -17.44 -17.42
C ASN A 185 -1.90 -18.52 -16.41
N SER A 186 -3.04 -18.36 -15.75
CA SER A 186 -3.53 -19.31 -14.76
C SER A 186 -3.87 -20.64 -15.44
N ALA A 187 -3.35 -21.76 -14.90
CA ALA A 187 -3.57 -23.11 -15.44
C ALA A 187 -5.06 -23.46 -15.61
N PHE A 188 -5.92 -22.85 -14.79
CA PHE A 188 -7.38 -22.93 -14.88
C PHE A 188 -7.95 -22.49 -16.24
N VAL A 189 -7.34 -21.49 -16.89
CA VAL A 189 -7.79 -20.98 -18.19
C VAL A 189 -7.40 -21.92 -19.34
N ARG A 190 -6.29 -22.67 -19.20
CA ARG A 190 -5.79 -23.62 -20.22
C ARG A 190 -6.56 -24.94 -20.23
N GLY A 191 -6.95 -25.45 -19.06
CA GLY A 191 -7.73 -26.70 -18.95
C GLY A 191 -9.09 -26.67 -19.64
N HIS A 192 -9.68 -25.50 -19.87
CA HIS A 192 -10.94 -25.36 -20.63
C HIS A 192 -10.75 -25.27 -22.15
N ARG A 193 -9.53 -25.02 -22.65
CA ARG A 193 -9.23 -25.10 -24.09
C ARG A 193 -8.96 -26.54 -24.53
N ASP A 194 -8.42 -27.38 -23.64
CA ASP A 194 -8.09 -28.77 -23.97
C ASP A 194 -9.28 -29.74 -23.82
N ALA A 195 -10.42 -29.28 -23.31
CA ALA A 195 -11.65 -30.08 -23.18
C ALA A 195 -12.54 -30.08 -24.44
N ALA A 196 -12.18 -29.34 -25.49
CA ALA A 196 -12.95 -29.24 -26.74
C ALA A 196 -12.48 -30.20 -27.85
N SER A 197 -11.71 -31.25 -27.53
CA SER A 197 -11.35 -32.31 -28.49
C SER A 197 -11.19 -33.67 -27.83
N GLY A 198 -12.15 -34.58 -28.07
CA GLY A 198 -12.00 -36.03 -27.91
C GLY A 198 -12.83 -36.67 -26.78
N PRO A 199 -13.60 -37.75 -27.05
CA PRO A 199 -14.55 -38.33 -26.09
C PRO A 199 -13.97 -39.48 -25.25
N GLY A 200 -14.46 -39.61 -24.02
CA GLY A 200 -14.59 -40.91 -23.33
C GLY A 200 -13.74 -41.11 -22.08
N GLY A 201 -14.39 -41.33 -20.93
CA GLY A 201 -13.79 -41.94 -19.74
C GLY A 201 -14.31 -41.40 -18.42
N GLN A 202 -15.22 -42.13 -17.78
CA GLN A 202 -15.80 -41.82 -16.46
C GLN A 202 -14.76 -41.95 -15.32
N SER A 203 -14.85 -41.07 -14.32
CA SER A 203 -14.70 -41.47 -12.91
C SER A 203 -15.28 -40.41 -11.96
N ARG A 204 -16.23 -40.83 -11.12
CA ARG A 204 -16.85 -40.03 -10.05
C ARG A 204 -15.85 -39.86 -8.90
N GLY A 205 -15.54 -38.61 -8.54
CA GLY A 205 -14.78 -38.26 -7.34
C GLY A 205 -15.35 -36.97 -6.71
N VAL A 206 -15.54 -37.02 -5.40
CA VAL A 206 -16.11 -35.98 -4.51
C VAL A 206 -15.26 -34.69 -4.53
N PRO A 207 -15.83 -33.48 -4.49
CA PRO A 207 -15.04 -32.25 -4.49
C PRO A 207 -14.44 -32.00 -3.10
N GLN A 208 -13.15 -32.32 -2.94
CA GLN A 208 -12.33 -31.81 -1.83
C GLN A 208 -11.70 -30.46 -2.22
N SER A 209 -11.72 -29.53 -1.27
CA SER A 209 -11.15 -28.18 -1.32
C SER A 209 -9.81 -28.09 -2.08
N ILE A 210 -9.81 -27.32 -3.18
CA ILE A 210 -8.72 -27.22 -4.17
C ILE A 210 -7.70 -26.13 -3.79
N TYR A 211 -7.21 -26.11 -2.55
CA TYR A 211 -6.10 -25.23 -2.15
C TYR A 211 -4.71 -25.90 -2.17
N HIS A 212 -4.62 -27.14 -2.63
CA HIS A 212 -3.35 -27.85 -2.80
C HIS A 212 -3.21 -28.36 -4.24
N GLY A 213 -2.33 -27.73 -5.04
CA GLY A 213 -1.73 -28.43 -6.18
C GLY A 213 -1.63 -27.74 -7.54
N LEU A 214 -1.67 -26.41 -7.67
CA LEU A 214 -1.57 -25.75 -8.99
C LEU A 214 -0.37 -24.80 -9.14
N THR A 215 0.85 -25.30 -9.00
CA THR A 215 2.07 -24.63 -9.52
C THR A 215 3.17 -25.65 -9.86
N ARG A 216 2.94 -26.52 -10.84
CA ARG A 216 4.04 -27.22 -11.53
C ARG A 216 4.06 -26.80 -12.99
N LEU A 217 4.82 -25.76 -13.30
CA LEU A 217 5.25 -25.46 -14.66
C LEU A 217 6.78 -25.38 -14.71
N PRO A 218 7.42 -25.89 -15.78
CA PRO A 218 8.86 -26.01 -15.88
C PRO A 218 9.54 -24.65 -16.06
N VAL A 219 10.66 -24.49 -15.35
CA VAL A 219 11.47 -23.27 -15.24
C VAL A 219 12.40 -23.16 -16.44
N HIS A 220 12.28 -22.10 -17.23
CA HIS A 220 13.41 -21.57 -18.00
C HIS A 220 13.75 -20.17 -17.48
N SER A 221 14.99 -20.07 -17.01
CA SER A 221 15.67 -18.93 -16.41
C SER A 221 15.72 -17.71 -17.34
N ILE A 222 15.60 -16.50 -16.79
CA ILE A 222 16.45 -15.34 -17.10
C ILE A 222 16.48 -14.44 -15.85
N ILE A 223 17.69 -14.10 -15.42
CA ILE A 223 18.07 -13.18 -14.35
C ILE A 223 17.95 -11.74 -14.87
N ALA A 224 17.45 -10.82 -14.04
CA ALA A 224 17.86 -9.41 -14.08
C ALA A 224 17.84 -8.83 -12.66
N SER A 225 19.05 -8.69 -12.13
CA SER A 225 19.42 -7.97 -10.91
C SER A 225 19.07 -6.48 -11.02
N MET A 226 18.53 -5.88 -9.95
CA MET A 226 18.81 -4.50 -9.51
C MET A 226 18.23 -4.25 -8.11
N GLY A 227 19.11 -3.98 -7.13
CA GLY A 227 18.84 -3.03 -6.04
C GLY A 227 18.11 -3.51 -4.77
N THR A 228 18.73 -4.39 -3.99
CA THR A 228 18.49 -4.46 -2.54
C THR A 228 19.05 -3.21 -1.87
N VAL A 229 18.20 -2.36 -1.28
CA VAL A 229 18.64 -1.47 -0.20
C VAL A 229 18.56 -2.27 1.09
N ALA A 230 19.62 -3.04 1.35
CA ALA A 230 19.84 -3.65 2.64
C ALA A 230 20.19 -2.54 3.64
N ILE A 231 19.56 -2.58 4.80
CA ILE A 231 19.98 -1.84 5.97
C ILE A 231 21.31 -2.47 6.39
N ASP A 232 22.42 -1.76 6.21
CA ASP A 232 23.74 -2.19 6.66
C ASP A 232 23.74 -2.33 8.19
N LEU A 233 23.68 -3.57 8.67
CA LEU A 233 24.00 -3.91 10.05
C LEU A 233 25.49 -4.28 10.07
N HIS A 234 26.34 -3.32 10.45
CA HIS A 234 27.75 -3.58 10.64
C HIS A 234 27.95 -4.60 11.77
N ASP A 235 28.46 -5.77 11.39
CA ASP A 235 28.93 -6.83 12.27
C ASP A 235 30.32 -6.43 12.81
N THR A 236 30.37 -6.06 14.09
CA THR A 236 31.60 -6.12 14.88
C THR A 236 31.36 -7.01 16.08
N GLN A 237 32.00 -8.17 16.01
CA GLN A 237 31.93 -9.30 16.89
C GLN A 237 32.55 -9.00 18.27
N GLU A 238 31.74 -8.81 19.32
CA GLU A 238 32.13 -9.16 20.69
C GLU A 238 30.96 -9.80 21.45
N ARG A 239 31.22 -11.03 21.91
CA ARG A 239 30.35 -11.86 22.76
C ARG A 239 29.89 -11.10 24.01
N ARG A 240 28.58 -11.11 24.28
CA ARG A 240 27.99 -11.46 25.59
C ARG A 240 26.48 -11.72 25.44
N HIS A 241 26.07 -12.90 25.90
CA HIS A 241 24.68 -13.33 26.02
C HIS A 241 24.03 -12.62 27.21
N SER A 242 22.87 -12.00 27.03
CA SER A 242 22.00 -11.58 28.13
C SER A 242 20.59 -11.36 27.61
N ILE A 243 19.73 -12.38 27.76
CA ILE A 243 18.32 -12.31 28.17
C ILE A 243 17.95 -13.73 28.63
N ALA A 244 17.46 -13.81 29.86
CA ALA A 244 17.06 -15.04 30.56
C ALA A 244 15.72 -15.59 30.03
N PRO A 245 15.45 -16.89 30.20
CA PRO A 245 14.19 -17.50 29.75
C PRO A 245 13.01 -17.02 30.60
N VAL A 246 11.94 -16.58 29.93
CA VAL A 246 10.66 -16.27 30.58
C VAL A 246 9.98 -17.59 30.92
N LEU A 247 9.70 -17.78 32.21
CA LEU A 247 9.01 -18.94 32.76
C LEU A 247 7.68 -19.23 32.05
N GLU A 248 7.47 -20.51 31.74
CA GLU A 248 6.18 -21.10 31.45
C GLU A 248 5.28 -21.02 32.69
N LEU A 249 4.11 -20.42 32.53
CA LEU A 249 2.96 -20.70 33.39
C LEU A 249 1.90 -21.40 32.54
N VAL A 250 1.80 -22.70 32.78
CA VAL A 250 0.66 -23.54 32.46
C VAL A 250 -0.43 -23.20 33.44
N ASP A 251 -1.64 -22.88 32.95
CA ASP A 251 -2.85 -23.36 33.59
C ASP A 251 -3.92 -23.60 32.53
N GLY A 252 -4.45 -24.82 32.53
CA GLY A 252 -5.28 -25.36 31.47
C GLY A 252 -6.77 -25.12 31.67
N VAL A 253 -7.50 -25.06 30.56
CA VAL A 253 -8.93 -25.40 30.52
C VAL A 253 -9.25 -26.13 29.22
N HIS A 254 -9.60 -27.40 29.39
CA HIS A 254 -10.46 -28.28 28.61
C HIS A 254 -10.96 -27.82 27.24
N GLY A 255 -10.65 -28.65 26.23
CA GLY A 255 -11.14 -28.51 24.88
C GLY A 255 -12.66 -28.65 24.77
N THR A 256 -13.21 -27.90 23.82
CA THR A 256 -14.48 -28.22 23.18
C THR A 256 -14.31 -28.07 21.67
N THR A 257 -14.68 -29.14 21.00
CA THR A 257 -14.83 -29.31 19.55
C THR A 257 -15.66 -28.15 19.00
N PHE A 258 -15.09 -27.31 18.13
CA PHE A 258 -15.86 -26.27 17.45
C PHE A 258 -16.28 -26.82 16.08
N ASP A 259 -17.52 -27.29 16.06
CA ASP A 259 -18.19 -27.84 14.90
C ASP A 259 -18.58 -26.72 13.93
N LEU A 260 -18.29 -26.95 12.66
CA LEU A 260 -18.70 -26.12 11.54
C LEU A 260 -20.20 -26.30 11.31
N LEU A 261 -20.84 -25.24 10.81
CA LEU A 261 -22.23 -25.13 10.33
C LEU A 261 -23.21 -24.51 11.33
N GLY A 262 -23.24 -23.17 11.32
CA GLY A 262 -24.35 -22.35 11.80
C GLY A 262 -24.57 -21.22 10.81
N ASP A 263 -25.40 -21.48 9.82
CA ASP A 263 -25.94 -20.51 8.87
C ASP A 263 -26.87 -19.55 9.62
N GLN A 264 -26.55 -18.26 9.57
CA GLN A 264 -27.49 -17.15 9.78
C GLN A 264 -26.82 -15.85 9.31
N SER A 265 -27.23 -15.42 8.12
CA SER A 265 -27.06 -14.07 7.63
C SER A 265 -27.84 -13.11 8.53
N GLU A 266 -27.14 -12.31 9.31
CA GLU A 266 -27.73 -11.14 9.96
C GLU A 266 -27.30 -9.90 9.17
N ASP A 267 -28.25 -9.44 8.34
CA ASP A 267 -28.33 -8.10 7.78
C ASP A 267 -28.54 -7.13 8.96
N GLU A 268 -27.47 -6.64 9.57
CA GLU A 268 -27.56 -5.53 10.50
C GLU A 268 -27.60 -4.22 9.72
N CYS A 269 -28.81 -3.79 9.38
CA CYS A 269 -29.14 -2.38 9.23
C CYS A 269 -28.94 -1.72 10.60
N GLY A 270 -27.73 -1.24 10.86
CA GLY A 270 -27.41 -0.51 12.08
C GLY A 270 -28.31 0.72 12.20
N GLU A 271 -29.09 0.77 13.27
CA GLU A 271 -29.79 1.97 13.70
C GLU A 271 -28.79 3.13 13.77
N GLU A 272 -29.12 4.23 13.10
CA GLU A 272 -28.41 5.49 13.19
C GLU A 272 -28.50 6.01 14.64
N GLY A 273 -27.58 5.53 15.48
CA GLY A 273 -27.17 6.23 16.68
C GLY A 273 -26.64 7.58 16.24
N LYS A 274 -27.46 8.62 16.39
CA LYS A 274 -27.02 10.01 16.35
C LYS A 274 -26.00 10.22 17.47
N ASP A 275 -24.74 9.91 17.16
CA ASP A 275 -23.63 10.58 17.80
C ASP A 275 -23.73 12.04 17.34
N GLU A 276 -24.29 12.89 18.19
CA GLU A 276 -24.21 14.35 18.11
C GLU A 276 -22.74 14.79 18.33
N ASP A 277 -21.81 14.31 17.50
CA ASP A 277 -20.57 15.02 17.25
C ASP A 277 -20.93 16.05 16.16
N GLU A 278 -21.29 17.26 16.57
CA GLU A 278 -21.47 18.42 15.69
C GLU A 278 -20.34 18.42 14.62
N ASP A 279 -20.74 18.39 13.35
CA ASP A 279 -19.92 18.37 12.14
C ASP A 279 -19.17 19.69 11.94
N GLU A 280 -18.40 20.11 12.95
CA GLU A 280 -17.53 21.28 12.89
C GLU A 280 -16.07 20.81 12.87
N GLY A 281 -15.43 20.88 11.69
CA GLY A 281 -13.97 20.92 11.59
C GLY A 281 -13.32 20.07 10.50
N GLY A 282 -14.10 19.46 9.59
CA GLY A 282 -13.54 18.93 8.34
C GLY A 282 -13.23 20.07 7.37
N GLY A 283 -12.00 20.15 6.87
CA GLY A 283 -11.63 21.18 5.89
C GLY A 283 -10.37 20.86 5.11
N TYR A 284 -10.16 21.57 4.00
CA TYR A 284 -8.93 21.49 3.23
C TYR A 284 -7.89 22.44 3.83
N PRO A 285 -6.65 21.99 4.11
CA PRO A 285 -5.60 22.86 4.60
C PRO A 285 -5.44 24.08 3.70
N LEU A 286 -5.58 25.29 4.27
CA LEU A 286 -5.61 26.54 3.52
C LEU A 286 -4.28 26.84 2.80
N ASN A 287 -3.17 26.34 3.34
CA ASN A 287 -1.84 26.53 2.78
C ASN A 287 -1.28 25.20 2.30
N SER A 288 -1.16 25.05 0.98
CA SER A 288 -0.36 23.99 0.37
C SER A 288 1.11 24.41 0.35
N PRO A 289 2.03 23.61 0.93
CA PRO A 289 3.45 23.97 1.00
C PRO A 289 4.17 23.97 -0.36
N TYR A 290 3.60 23.30 -1.37
CA TYR A 290 4.13 23.25 -2.72
C TYR A 290 3.01 23.13 -3.77
N ILE A 291 3.32 23.52 -5.00
CA ILE A 291 2.38 23.47 -6.13
C ILE A 291 2.19 22.00 -6.56
N GLY A 292 0.93 21.59 -6.76
CA GLY A 292 0.61 20.23 -7.19
C GLY A 292 0.42 19.24 -6.04
N SER A 293 0.37 19.71 -4.79
CA SER A 293 -0.10 18.90 -3.65
C SER A 293 -1.55 18.46 -3.87
N SER A 294 -1.85 17.19 -3.63
CA SER A 294 -3.23 16.70 -3.67
C SER A 294 -4.01 17.22 -2.46
N PRO A 295 -5.13 17.94 -2.65
CA PRO A 295 -5.96 18.37 -1.54
C PRO A 295 -6.60 17.14 -0.87
N ALA A 296 -6.50 17.07 0.45
CA ALA A 296 -7.15 16.06 1.26
C ALA A 296 -7.98 16.74 2.34
N LEU A 297 -9.18 16.21 2.59
CA LEU A 297 -10.01 16.68 3.68
C LEU A 297 -9.39 16.21 5.00
N CYS A 298 -9.09 17.15 5.89
CA CYS A 298 -8.42 16.89 7.17
C CYS A 298 -9.23 17.48 8.34
N HIS A 299 -8.96 16.97 9.54
CA HIS A 299 -9.42 17.62 10.77
C HIS A 299 -8.59 18.87 11.02
N LEU A 300 -9.21 20.04 10.80
CA LEU A 300 -8.59 21.35 10.99
C LEU A 300 -9.02 21.96 12.32
N LEU A 301 -8.13 22.77 12.90
CA LEU A 301 -8.49 23.61 14.03
C LEU A 301 -9.33 24.78 13.54
N GLN A 302 -10.33 25.18 14.32
CA GLN A 302 -11.18 26.34 14.02
C GLN A 302 -10.36 27.64 13.98
N GLU A 303 -9.43 27.80 14.93
CA GLU A 303 -8.50 28.93 14.96
C GLU A 303 -7.06 28.48 14.67
N LYS A 304 -6.32 29.32 13.95
CA LYS A 304 -4.93 29.05 13.61
C LYS A 304 -4.06 29.15 14.86
N MET A 305 -3.36 28.06 15.18
CA MET A 305 -2.39 28.03 16.28
C MET A 305 -1.22 29.00 16.05
N PRO A 306 -0.89 29.85 17.04
CA PRO A 306 0.32 30.67 16.99
C PRO A 306 1.59 29.83 16.92
N PHE A 307 2.62 30.31 16.21
CA PHE A 307 3.88 29.58 16.06
C PHE A 307 4.57 29.26 17.39
N CYS A 308 4.45 30.13 18.39
CA CYS A 308 5.03 29.88 19.72
C CYS A 308 4.44 28.63 20.41
N CYS A 309 3.19 28.25 20.09
CA CYS A 309 2.52 27.11 20.70
C CYS A 309 2.85 25.77 20.00
N LEU A 310 3.51 25.81 18.84
CA LEU A 310 3.98 24.61 18.14
C LEU A 310 5.30 24.08 18.73
N ARG A 311 6.01 24.93 19.47
CA ARG A 311 7.30 24.63 20.07
C ARG A 311 7.09 24.07 21.47
N LEU A 312 7.62 22.88 21.74
CA LEU A 312 7.43 22.19 23.02
C LEU A 312 8.52 22.48 24.05
N ASP A 313 9.73 22.84 23.64
CA ASP A 313 10.89 23.06 24.53
C ASP A 313 10.87 24.43 25.23
N LYS A 314 9.93 25.32 24.88
CA LYS A 314 9.79 26.64 25.52
C LYS A 314 8.33 26.90 25.84
N ALA A 315 8.06 27.19 27.11
CA ALA A 315 6.76 27.72 27.53
C ALA A 315 6.46 29.07 26.84
N CYS A 316 5.20 29.32 26.54
CA CYS A 316 4.72 30.60 26.04
C CYS A 316 3.52 31.10 26.85
N HIS A 317 3.09 32.35 26.64
CA HIS A 317 1.95 32.93 27.36
C HIS A 317 0.64 32.15 27.17
N HIS A 318 0.51 31.38 26.08
CA HIS A 318 -0.67 30.56 25.81
C HIS A 318 -0.58 29.17 26.48
N MET A 319 0.62 28.59 26.52
CA MET A 319 0.86 27.21 26.99
C MET A 319 2.09 27.20 27.92
N PRO A 320 1.90 27.14 29.25
CA PRO A 320 2.97 27.19 30.24
C PRO A 320 3.60 25.81 30.50
N TYR A 321 3.84 25.03 29.44
CA TYR A 321 4.38 23.68 29.53
C TYR A 321 5.69 23.58 28.73
N GLU A 322 6.73 23.04 29.37
CA GLU A 322 8.06 22.83 28.76
C GLU A 322 8.33 21.36 28.38
N ASP A 323 7.48 20.45 28.89
CA ASP A 323 7.59 19.02 28.65
C ASP A 323 6.35 18.51 27.90
N ALA A 324 6.57 17.67 26.88
CA ALA A 324 5.48 17.02 26.14
C ALA A 324 4.55 16.19 27.05
N ARG A 325 5.05 15.69 28.19
CA ARG A 325 4.24 14.94 29.17
C ARG A 325 3.19 15.80 29.86
N SER A 326 3.48 17.08 30.06
CA SER A 326 2.60 18.04 30.74
C SER A 326 1.37 18.42 29.89
N TYR A 327 1.41 18.15 28.58
CA TYR A 327 0.27 18.35 27.68
C TYR A 327 -0.83 17.29 27.84
N GLY A 328 -0.59 16.21 28.60
CA GLY A 328 -1.64 15.23 28.94
C GLY A 328 -2.26 14.52 27.72
N PHE A 329 -1.45 14.21 26.71
CA PHE A 329 -1.94 13.55 25.49
C PHE A 329 -2.66 12.24 25.80
N LYS A 330 -3.92 12.11 25.34
CA LYS A 330 -4.75 10.92 25.58
C LYS A 330 -4.25 9.68 24.82
N ASN A 331 -3.86 9.86 23.55
CA ASN A 331 -3.42 8.81 22.66
C ASN A 331 -1.89 8.70 22.62
N LYS A 332 -1.37 7.53 22.22
CA LYS A 332 0.07 7.30 22.05
C LYS A 332 0.68 8.33 21.08
N LEU A 333 1.85 8.84 21.43
CA LEU A 333 2.60 9.80 20.65
C LEU A 333 3.30 9.15 19.45
N ILE A 334 3.27 9.84 18.31
CA ILE A 334 4.12 9.55 17.16
C ILE A 334 5.27 10.57 17.18
N ILE A 335 6.51 10.09 17.19
CA ILE A 335 7.70 10.93 17.15
C ILE A 335 8.39 10.71 15.82
N VAL A 336 8.66 11.80 15.09
CA VAL A 336 9.38 11.78 13.81
C VAL A 336 10.66 12.58 13.98
N SER A 337 11.80 11.94 13.70
CA SER A 337 13.09 12.63 13.60
C SER A 337 13.40 12.96 12.14
N ALA A 338 13.79 14.20 11.88
CA ALA A 338 14.22 14.65 10.56
C ALA A 338 15.29 15.74 10.68
N GLU A 339 16.17 15.82 9.68
CA GLU A 339 17.23 16.84 9.62
C GLU A 339 16.65 18.27 9.57
N SER A 340 15.61 18.48 8.76
CA SER A 340 14.95 19.78 8.59
C SER A 340 13.45 19.64 8.32
N ALA A 341 12.70 20.71 8.60
CA ALA A 341 11.27 20.80 8.30
C ALA A 341 11.01 21.07 6.81
N GLY A 342 11.26 20.06 5.96
CA GLY A 342 10.97 20.14 4.52
C GLY A 342 9.51 19.92 4.17
N ASN A 343 9.10 20.33 2.96
CA ASN A 343 7.72 20.16 2.48
C ASN A 343 7.30 18.68 2.36
N GLY A 344 8.24 17.74 2.29
CA GLY A 344 7.96 16.30 2.37
C GLY A 344 7.21 15.90 3.64
N LEU A 345 7.49 16.53 4.79
CA LEU A 345 6.81 16.22 6.06
C LEU A 345 5.31 16.56 6.04
N TYR A 346 4.88 17.48 5.18
CA TYR A 346 3.45 17.71 4.96
C TYR A 346 2.75 16.43 4.50
N ASN A 347 3.38 15.68 3.60
CA ASN A 347 2.86 14.40 3.10
C ASN A 347 2.88 13.28 4.15
N PHE A 348 3.63 13.45 5.24
CA PHE A 348 3.55 12.57 6.42
C PHE A 348 2.32 12.91 7.28
N ILE A 349 2.03 14.19 7.49
CA ILE A 349 0.98 14.64 8.42
C ILE A 349 -0.42 14.43 7.82
N VAL A 350 -0.61 14.73 6.53
CA VAL A 350 -1.91 14.68 5.85
C VAL A 350 -2.65 13.36 6.05
N PRO A 351 -2.09 12.17 5.73
CA PRO A 351 -2.80 10.90 5.92
C PRO A 351 -3.10 10.59 7.40
N LEU A 352 -2.31 11.10 8.35
CA LEU A 352 -2.54 10.92 9.79
C LEU A 352 -3.65 11.82 10.35
N ARG A 353 -4.04 12.85 9.60
CA ARG A 353 -5.07 13.85 9.97
C ARG A 353 -6.28 13.85 9.03
N ALA A 354 -6.34 12.88 8.12
CA ALA A 354 -7.42 12.78 7.15
C ALA A 354 -8.79 12.59 7.82
N TYR A 355 -9.83 13.16 7.21
CA TYR A 355 -11.20 13.18 7.74
C TYR A 355 -11.81 11.78 7.93
N TYR A 356 -11.46 10.82 7.06
CA TYR A 356 -11.92 9.43 7.18
C TYR A 356 -11.41 8.72 8.45
N ARG A 357 -10.45 9.32 9.18
CA ARG A 357 -10.01 8.81 10.47
C ARG A 357 -10.89 9.35 11.59
N PRO A 358 -11.39 8.50 12.51
CA PRO A 358 -12.14 8.97 13.68
C PRO A 358 -11.30 9.92 14.54
N ARG A 359 -11.88 11.04 15.00
CA ARG A 359 -11.19 12.03 15.84
C ARG A 359 -10.60 11.43 17.12
N LYS A 360 -11.33 10.48 17.71
CA LYS A 360 -10.94 9.78 18.95
C LYS A 360 -9.64 8.96 18.77
N GLU A 361 -9.31 8.56 17.54
CA GLU A 361 -8.12 7.76 17.19
C GLU A 361 -6.93 8.60 16.71
N LEU A 362 -7.01 9.92 16.76
CA LEU A 362 -5.91 10.78 16.30
C LEU A 362 -4.75 10.74 17.30
N ASN A 363 -3.60 10.27 16.84
CA ASN A 363 -2.36 10.29 17.61
C ASN A 363 -1.68 11.67 17.50
N PRO A 364 -1.26 12.30 18.60
CA PRO A 364 -0.44 13.51 18.53
C PRO A 364 0.93 13.20 17.89
N ILE A 365 1.44 14.15 17.11
CA ILE A 365 2.69 14.03 16.34
C ILE A 365 3.69 15.05 16.88
N VAL A 366 4.89 14.61 17.22
CA VAL A 366 6.01 15.45 17.64
C VAL A 366 7.12 15.34 16.61
N LEU A 367 7.55 16.48 16.07
CA LEU A 367 8.65 16.57 15.12
C LEU A 367 9.92 16.95 15.88
N LEU A 368 10.91 16.06 15.90
CA LEU A 368 12.26 16.32 16.38
C LEU A 368 13.11 16.74 15.18
N LEU A 369 13.57 17.99 15.20
CA LEU A 369 14.30 18.61 14.10
C LEU A 369 15.72 18.97 14.58
N GLU A 370 16.73 18.58 13.79
CA GLU A 370 18.13 18.88 14.11
C GLU A 370 18.52 20.31 13.69
N GLY A 371 17.97 20.79 12.57
CA GLY A 371 18.18 22.16 12.09
C GLY A 371 17.10 23.13 12.56
N MET A 372 17.36 23.82 13.68
CA MET A 372 16.72 25.10 14.02
C MET A 372 17.75 26.21 14.17
#